data_AF-A0A8C3G0H7-F1
#
_entry.id   AF-A0A8C3G0H7-F1
#
_cell.length_a   1.000
_cell.length_b   1.000
_cell.length_c   1.000
_cell.angle_alpha   90.00
_cell.angle_beta   90.00
_cell.angle_gamma   90.00
#
_symmetry.space_group_name_H-M   'P 1'
#
loop_
_entity.id
_entity.type
_entity.pdbx_description
1 polymer ?
#
loop_
_entity_poly.entity_id
_entity_poly.type
_entity_poly.pdbx_seq_one_letter_code
_entity_poly.pdbx_strand_id
1 'polypeptide(L)'
;MQCQEWVKRLNRAVAHPARLENLFALAYHAWCLGGNADDEDQHIHLCRPGDHVRQRMEMEVKRMGFDTQNVWRVSDINCNFKLCSSYPQKLLVPIWITDKELESVASFRSMKRIPVVVYRHQRNGAVISRCSQPEISWWGWRNTDDEYLVTSIAKACQMAKGTTTCGALACRQRGEAPDSSDSDFDSSLTGGSGCDENTVPQKLLILDARSYTAAVANRAKGGGCECEEYYPNCEVMFMGMANIHAIRNSFQALRTVCSQIPDPGNWLSALESTRWLQHLSVMLKAATLVCSAVERDGRPVLVHCSDGWDRTPQIVALSKILLDPYYRTLEVRVCTRWPQNVSCC
;
A
#
# COMPACT_ATOMS: atom_id res chain seq x y z
N MET A 1 2.36 53.11 8.04
CA MET A 1 2.23 52.73 6.61
C MET A 1 2.85 51.38 6.28
N GLN A 2 4.10 51.07 6.64
CA GLN A 2 4.75 49.80 6.25
C GLN A 2 4.08 48.52 6.81
N CYS A 3 3.59 48.53 8.06
CA CYS A 3 2.91 47.34 8.62
C CYS A 3 1.65 46.95 7.84
N GLN A 4 0.79 47.92 7.50
CA GLN A 4 -0.41 47.67 6.69
C GLN A 4 -0.07 47.14 5.29
N GLU A 5 1.00 47.63 4.69
CA GLU A 5 1.48 47.14 3.40
C GLU A 5 1.98 45.69 3.48
N TRP A 6 2.77 45.35 4.51
CA TRP A 6 3.21 43.98 4.75
C TRP A 6 2.06 43.03 5.06
N VAL A 7 1.07 43.46 5.85
CA VAL A 7 -0.15 42.69 6.12
C VAL A 7 -0.92 42.41 4.82
N LYS A 8 -1.09 43.42 3.95
CA LYS A 8 -1.74 43.22 2.64
C LYS A 8 -0.97 42.21 1.77
N ARG A 9 0.35 42.31 1.71
CA ARG A 9 1.20 41.39 0.94
C ARG A 9 1.13 39.97 1.47
N LEU A 10 1.26 39.79 2.79
CA LEU A 10 1.16 38.49 3.43
C LEU A 10 -0.22 37.88 3.19
N ASN A 11 -1.30 38.63 3.40
CA ASN A 11 -2.66 38.15 3.16
C ASN A 11 -2.88 37.72 1.70
N ARG A 12 -2.29 38.41 0.72
CA ARG A 12 -2.33 37.98 -0.69
C ARG A 12 -1.50 36.71 -0.92
N ALA A 13 -0.30 36.63 -0.35
CA ALA A 13 0.60 35.50 -0.55
C ALA A 13 0.11 34.20 0.13
N VAL A 14 -0.63 34.30 1.24
CA VAL A 14 -1.19 33.15 1.97
C VAL A 14 -2.67 32.90 1.63
N ALA A 15 -3.27 33.72 0.77
CA ALA A 15 -4.62 33.49 0.28
C ALA A 15 -4.70 32.12 -0.42
N HIS A 16 -5.81 31.41 -0.22
CA HIS A 16 -6.04 30.17 -0.94
C HIS A 16 -6.13 30.48 -2.45
N PRO A 17 -5.33 29.81 -3.30
CA PRO A 17 -5.43 29.98 -4.74
C PRO A 17 -6.82 29.59 -5.22
N ALA A 18 -7.51 30.50 -5.94
CA ALA A 18 -8.86 30.25 -6.44
C ALA A 18 -8.90 29.26 -7.62
N ARG A 19 -7.76 29.05 -8.29
CA ARG A 19 -7.59 28.19 -9.47
C ARG A 19 -6.25 27.46 -9.36
N LEU A 20 -6.16 26.25 -9.93
CA LEU A 20 -4.93 25.43 -9.84
C LEU A 20 -3.72 26.13 -10.47
N GLU A 21 -3.93 26.83 -11.59
CA GLU A 21 -2.94 27.67 -12.28
C GLU A 21 -2.27 28.72 -11.37
N ASN A 22 -2.95 29.17 -10.31
CA ASN A 22 -2.41 30.14 -9.36
C ASN A 22 -1.53 29.50 -8.27
N LEU A 23 -1.30 28.19 -8.31
CA LEU A 23 -0.36 27.54 -7.39
C LEU A 23 1.07 27.97 -7.71
N PHE A 24 1.83 28.33 -6.67
CA PHE A 24 3.24 28.71 -6.79
C PHE A 24 4.07 27.66 -7.55
N ALA A 25 3.72 26.38 -7.46
CA ALA A 25 4.41 25.31 -8.17
C ALA A 25 4.41 25.50 -9.70
N LEU A 26 3.31 25.98 -10.29
CA LEU A 26 3.21 26.21 -11.73
C LEU A 26 3.98 27.47 -12.15
N ALA A 27 3.86 28.54 -11.37
CA ALA A 27 4.66 29.75 -11.59
C ALA A 27 6.17 29.48 -11.49
N TYR A 28 6.60 28.70 -10.49
CA TYR A 28 7.99 28.29 -10.32
C TYR A 28 8.48 27.42 -11.47
N HIS A 29 7.66 26.48 -11.94
CA HIS A 29 8.01 25.63 -13.08
C HIS A 29 8.18 26.43 -14.37
N ALA A 30 7.25 27.35 -14.67
CA ALA A 30 7.34 28.25 -15.82
C ALA A 30 8.64 29.07 -15.77
N TRP A 31 9.00 29.59 -14.59
CA TRP A 31 10.27 30.28 -14.37
C TRP A 31 11.50 29.38 -14.62
N CYS A 32 11.49 28.13 -14.15
CA CYS A 32 12.58 27.18 -14.41
C CYS A 32 12.78 26.85 -15.90
N LEU A 33 11.72 26.94 -16.72
CA LEU A 33 11.78 26.72 -18.16
C LEU A 33 12.18 27.96 -18.97
N GLY A 34 12.37 29.12 -18.32
CA GLY A 34 12.65 30.38 -19.00
C GLY A 34 11.47 30.98 -19.78
N GLY A 35 10.25 30.51 -19.52
CA GLY A 35 9.02 31.03 -20.13
C GLY A 35 8.35 32.13 -19.29
N ASN A 36 7.55 33.00 -19.93
CA ASN A 36 6.64 33.90 -19.23
C ASN A 36 5.42 33.11 -18.73
N ALA A 37 4.97 33.38 -17.51
CA ALA A 37 3.89 32.64 -16.83
C ALA A 37 2.49 32.79 -17.48
N ASP A 38 2.35 33.61 -18.52
CA ASP A 38 1.07 33.98 -19.15
C ASP A 38 0.70 33.13 -20.37
N ASP A 39 1.48 32.12 -20.73
CA ASP A 39 1.22 31.27 -21.90
C ASP A 39 0.33 30.06 -21.53
N GLU A 40 -1.00 30.21 -21.67
CA GLU A 40 -2.01 29.20 -21.28
C GLU A 40 -1.77 27.80 -21.90
N ASP A 41 -1.25 27.74 -23.13
CA ASP A 41 -0.97 26.48 -23.82
C ASP A 41 0.17 25.68 -23.15
N GLN A 42 1.09 26.36 -22.48
CA GLN A 42 2.20 25.71 -21.78
C GLN A 42 1.70 25.05 -20.48
N HIS A 43 0.73 25.66 -19.78
CA HIS A 43 0.16 25.14 -18.53
C HIS A 43 -0.56 23.78 -18.68
N ILE A 44 -1.20 23.53 -19.83
CA ILE A 44 -1.93 22.27 -20.10
C ILE A 44 -0.95 21.08 -20.23
N HIS A 45 0.22 21.30 -20.81
CA HIS A 45 1.25 20.26 -20.94
C HIS A 45 1.93 19.91 -19.61
N LEU A 46 2.02 20.87 -18.68
CA LEU A 46 2.62 20.68 -17.35
C LEU A 46 1.80 19.80 -16.40
N CYS A 47 0.50 19.66 -16.67
CA CYS A 47 -0.39 18.83 -15.86
C CYS A 47 -0.35 17.34 -16.25
N ARG A 48 0.46 16.96 -17.25
CA ARG A 48 0.58 15.57 -17.71
C ARG A 48 1.74 14.86 -17.00
N PRO A 49 1.54 13.65 -16.46
CA PRO A 49 2.64 12.86 -15.91
C PRO A 49 3.71 12.63 -16.98
N GLY A 50 4.98 12.89 -16.66
CA GLY A 50 6.09 12.56 -17.57
C GLY A 50 6.19 11.05 -17.82
N ASP A 51 6.85 10.64 -18.90
CA ASP A 51 6.93 9.22 -19.30
C ASP A 51 7.57 8.32 -18.23
N HIS A 52 8.46 8.89 -17.41
CA HIS A 52 9.04 8.23 -16.23
C HIS A 52 7.99 7.77 -15.20
N VAL A 53 6.84 8.46 -15.11
CA VAL A 53 5.72 8.05 -14.24
C VAL A 53 4.93 6.91 -14.87
N ARG A 54 4.76 6.92 -16.19
CA ARG A 54 3.99 5.92 -16.94
C ARG A 54 4.64 4.54 -16.92
N GLN A 55 5.95 4.48 -17.08
CA GLN A 55 6.71 3.22 -17.08
C GLN A 55 7.00 2.68 -15.67
N ARG A 56 6.72 3.48 -14.63
CA ARG A 56 7.11 3.15 -13.25
C ARG A 56 6.45 1.88 -12.73
N MET A 57 5.18 1.67 -13.04
CA MET A 57 4.49 0.45 -12.61
C MET A 57 5.09 -0.79 -13.26
N GLU A 58 5.39 -0.75 -14.56
CA GLU A 58 6.00 -1.88 -15.28
C GLU A 58 7.40 -2.20 -14.71
N MET A 59 8.19 -1.17 -14.42
CA MET A 59 9.48 -1.32 -13.76
C MET A 59 9.33 -1.93 -12.36
N GLU A 60 8.37 -1.49 -11.56
CA GLU A 60 8.11 -2.04 -10.22
C GLU A 60 7.60 -3.49 -10.26
N VAL A 61 6.73 -3.82 -11.21
CA VAL A 61 6.23 -5.20 -11.43
C VAL A 61 7.39 -6.13 -11.78
N LYS A 62 8.26 -5.71 -12.70
CA LYS A 62 9.48 -6.46 -13.05
C LYS A 62 10.43 -6.58 -11.87
N ARG A 63 10.69 -5.48 -11.15
CA ARG A 63 11.58 -5.44 -9.98
C ARG A 63 11.11 -6.38 -8.88
N MET A 64 9.82 -6.41 -8.58
CA MET A 64 9.23 -7.28 -7.55
C MET A 64 9.10 -8.75 -8.00
N GLY A 65 9.47 -9.08 -9.24
CA GLY A 65 9.48 -10.44 -9.75
C GLY A 65 8.08 -11.05 -9.85
N PHE A 66 7.09 -10.27 -10.31
CA PHE A 66 5.79 -10.81 -10.63
C PHE A 66 5.87 -11.64 -11.92
N ASP A 67 5.37 -12.89 -11.89
CA ASP A 67 5.16 -13.69 -13.09
C ASP A 67 3.90 -13.20 -13.80
N THR A 68 4.10 -12.32 -14.79
CA THR A 68 3.02 -11.77 -15.62
C THR A 68 2.59 -12.66 -16.77
N GLN A 69 3.21 -13.84 -16.92
CA GLN A 69 2.87 -14.80 -17.97
C GLN A 69 1.89 -15.86 -17.46
N ASN A 70 2.00 -16.26 -16.19
CA ASN A 70 1.23 -17.40 -15.68
C ASN A 70 0.38 -17.11 -14.44
N VAL A 71 0.69 -16.07 -13.66
CA VAL A 71 0.06 -15.88 -12.34
C VAL A 71 -0.64 -14.53 -12.21
N TRP A 72 0.00 -13.46 -12.67
CA TRP A 72 -0.48 -12.09 -12.54
C TRP A 72 -0.73 -11.47 -13.90
N ARG A 73 -1.60 -10.47 -13.96
CA ARG A 73 -1.74 -9.60 -15.13
C ARG A 73 -1.86 -8.15 -14.71
N VAL A 74 -1.41 -7.27 -15.58
CA VAL A 74 -1.65 -5.83 -15.49
C VAL A 74 -2.90 -5.52 -16.31
N SER A 75 -4.00 -5.19 -15.64
CA SER A 75 -5.25 -4.79 -16.29
C SER A 75 -5.21 -3.34 -16.74
N ASP A 76 -5.74 -3.11 -17.95
CA ASP A 76 -5.91 -1.80 -18.58
C ASP A 76 -7.32 -1.21 -18.39
N ILE A 77 -8.16 -1.89 -17.60
CA ILE A 77 -9.55 -1.47 -17.35
C ILE A 77 -9.68 -0.04 -16.82
N ASN A 78 -8.66 0.44 -16.09
CA ASN A 78 -8.64 1.78 -15.53
C ASN A 78 -7.76 2.77 -16.31
N CYS A 79 -7.34 2.45 -17.55
CA CYS A 79 -6.40 3.28 -18.33
C CYS A 79 -6.86 4.72 -18.53
N ASN A 80 -8.17 4.96 -18.50
CA ASN A 80 -8.82 6.26 -18.64
C ASN A 80 -9.55 6.71 -17.35
N PHE A 81 -9.22 6.10 -16.20
CA PHE A 81 -9.77 6.43 -14.89
C PHE A 81 -11.30 6.23 -14.74
N LYS A 82 -11.95 5.51 -15.67
CA LYS A 82 -13.40 5.27 -15.63
C LYS A 82 -13.84 4.27 -14.58
N LEU A 83 -13.04 3.22 -14.31
CA LEU A 83 -13.36 2.24 -13.27
C LEU A 83 -13.27 2.89 -11.89
N CYS A 84 -12.13 3.52 -11.60
CA CYS A 84 -11.91 4.24 -10.35
C CYS A 84 -10.99 5.45 -10.59
N SER A 85 -11.55 6.64 -10.44
CA SER A 85 -10.86 7.92 -10.71
C SER A 85 -9.70 8.23 -9.77
N SER A 86 -9.63 7.52 -8.65
CA SER A 86 -8.65 7.73 -7.58
C SER A 86 -7.60 6.61 -7.49
N TYR A 87 -7.65 5.67 -8.43
CA TYR A 87 -6.69 4.58 -8.65
C TYR A 87 -5.78 4.89 -9.85
N PRO A 88 -4.64 4.20 -9.99
CA PRO A 88 -3.74 4.41 -11.12
C PRO A 88 -4.35 3.82 -12.41
N GLN A 89 -3.74 4.14 -13.55
CA GLN A 89 -4.23 3.69 -14.87
C GLN A 89 -4.17 2.16 -15.06
N LYS A 90 -3.21 1.51 -14.41
CA LYS A 90 -2.87 0.11 -14.57
C LYS A 90 -3.10 -0.60 -13.24
N LEU A 91 -3.77 -1.75 -13.21
CA LEU A 91 -4.12 -2.47 -11.98
C LEU A 91 -3.56 -3.89 -11.99
N LEU A 92 -2.83 -4.30 -10.94
CA LEU A 92 -2.22 -5.63 -10.86
C LEU A 92 -3.16 -6.61 -10.12
N VAL A 93 -3.59 -7.66 -10.83
CA VAL A 93 -4.56 -8.67 -10.37
C VAL A 93 -4.15 -10.07 -10.85
N PRO A 94 -4.72 -11.17 -10.30
CA PRO A 94 -4.46 -12.52 -10.83
C PRO A 94 -4.88 -12.67 -12.29
N ILE A 95 -4.13 -13.45 -13.07
CA ILE A 95 -4.26 -13.53 -14.53
C ILE A 95 -5.63 -14.03 -15.01
N TRP A 96 -6.29 -14.90 -14.23
CA TRP A 96 -7.59 -15.48 -14.57
C TRP A 96 -8.78 -14.60 -14.17
N ILE A 97 -8.58 -13.53 -13.39
CA ILE A 97 -9.65 -12.59 -13.08
C ILE A 97 -9.90 -11.74 -14.32
N THR A 98 -11.14 -11.65 -14.78
CA THR A 98 -11.58 -10.89 -15.96
C THR A 98 -11.91 -9.44 -15.60
N ASP A 99 -11.85 -8.54 -16.59
CA ASP A 99 -12.23 -7.14 -16.38
C ASP A 99 -13.72 -6.97 -16.04
N LYS A 100 -14.60 -7.88 -16.51
CA LYS A 100 -16.01 -7.92 -16.14
C LYS A 100 -16.21 -8.20 -14.64
N GLU A 101 -15.45 -9.13 -14.08
CA GLU A 101 -15.45 -9.37 -12.63
C GLU A 101 -14.94 -8.14 -11.88
N LEU A 102 -13.90 -7.46 -12.38
CA LEU A 102 -13.41 -6.21 -11.76
C LEU A 102 -14.46 -5.09 -11.74
N GLU A 103 -15.30 -4.97 -12.78
CA GLU A 103 -16.43 -4.03 -12.80
C GLU A 103 -17.48 -4.36 -11.74
N SER A 104 -17.81 -5.64 -11.59
CA SER A 104 -18.70 -6.12 -10.53
C SER A 104 -18.14 -5.80 -9.15
N VAL A 105 -16.86 -6.10 -8.90
CA VAL A 105 -16.20 -5.79 -7.63
C VAL A 105 -16.15 -4.28 -7.37
N ALA A 106 -15.91 -3.48 -8.40
CA ALA A 106 -15.91 -2.02 -8.30
C ALA A 106 -17.26 -1.47 -7.86
N SER A 107 -18.36 -2.11 -8.24
CA SER A 107 -19.70 -1.71 -7.77
C SER A 107 -19.95 -2.03 -6.28
N PHE A 108 -19.17 -2.94 -5.69
CA PHE A 108 -19.29 -3.37 -4.30
C PHE A 108 -18.27 -2.73 -3.37
N ARG A 109 -17.15 -2.22 -3.87
CA ARG A 109 -16.10 -1.57 -3.06
C ARG A 109 -16.31 -0.07 -3.03
N SER A 110 -16.23 0.53 -1.85
CA SER A 110 -16.50 1.96 -1.70
C SER A 110 -15.56 2.82 -2.56
N MET A 111 -16.11 3.84 -3.23
CA MET A 111 -15.37 4.65 -4.21
C MET A 111 -14.72 3.83 -5.35
N LYS A 112 -15.21 2.61 -5.60
CA LYS A 112 -14.73 1.68 -6.63
C LYS A 112 -13.27 1.24 -6.47
N ARG A 113 -12.73 1.34 -5.25
CA ARG A 113 -11.33 1.00 -4.94
C ARG A 113 -11.18 -0.50 -4.65
N ILE A 114 -11.16 -1.27 -5.72
CA ILE A 114 -11.07 -2.73 -5.68
C ILE A 114 -9.76 -3.25 -5.05
N PRO A 115 -9.72 -4.50 -4.55
CA PRO A 115 -8.49 -5.18 -4.16
C PRO A 115 -7.47 -5.25 -5.31
N VAL A 116 -6.33 -4.59 -5.12
CA VAL A 116 -5.20 -4.61 -6.06
C VAL A 116 -3.90 -4.89 -5.34
N VAL A 117 -3.00 -5.63 -5.97
CA VAL A 117 -1.69 -5.96 -5.39
C VAL A 117 -0.69 -4.83 -5.64
N VAL A 118 0.05 -4.46 -4.59
CA VAL A 118 0.99 -3.32 -4.56
C VAL A 118 2.38 -3.70 -4.03
N TYR A 119 2.57 -4.94 -3.61
CA TYR A 119 3.87 -5.44 -3.21
C TYR A 119 3.92 -6.96 -3.32
N ARG A 120 5.07 -7.50 -3.71
CA ARG A 120 5.39 -8.92 -3.61
C ARG A 120 6.74 -9.10 -2.95
N HIS A 121 6.78 -9.96 -1.94
CA HIS A 121 8.02 -10.37 -1.30
C HIS A 121 8.75 -11.38 -2.19
N GLN A 122 9.94 -11.02 -2.65
CA GLN A 122 10.66 -11.77 -3.68
C GLN A 122 11.02 -13.20 -3.27
N ARG A 123 11.33 -13.43 -1.97
CA ARG A 123 11.79 -14.74 -1.49
C ARG A 123 10.67 -15.77 -1.34
N ASN A 124 9.50 -15.37 -0.83
CA ASN A 124 8.41 -16.30 -0.50
C ASN A 124 7.12 -16.09 -1.32
N GLY A 125 7.08 -15.06 -2.17
CA GLY A 125 5.94 -14.75 -3.04
C GLY A 125 4.71 -14.17 -2.34
N ALA A 126 4.74 -13.95 -1.02
CA ALA A 126 3.64 -13.30 -0.29
C ALA A 126 3.42 -11.86 -0.79
N VAL A 127 2.17 -11.43 -0.84
CA VAL A 127 1.82 -10.11 -1.38
C VAL A 127 1.13 -9.22 -0.35
N ILE A 128 1.23 -7.91 -0.58
CA ILE A 128 0.37 -6.92 0.06
C ILE A 128 -0.55 -6.37 -1.01
N SER A 129 -1.85 -6.44 -0.75
CA SER A 129 -2.90 -5.79 -1.53
C SER A 129 -3.59 -4.69 -0.72
N ARG A 130 -4.28 -3.79 -1.43
CA ARG A 130 -5.05 -2.71 -0.83
C ARG A 130 -6.41 -2.51 -1.49
N CYS A 131 -7.36 -2.00 -0.72
CA CYS A 131 -8.69 -1.61 -1.21
C CYS A 131 -9.38 -0.61 -0.27
N SER A 132 -10.62 -0.24 -0.59
CA SER A 132 -11.58 0.33 0.35
C SER A 132 -12.46 -0.76 1.00
N GLN A 133 -13.28 -0.37 1.96
CA GLN A 133 -14.27 -1.27 2.56
C GLN A 133 -15.28 -1.81 1.54
N PRO A 134 -15.84 -3.02 1.77
CA PRO A 134 -16.99 -3.50 1.02
C PRO A 134 -18.28 -2.76 1.42
N GLU A 135 -19.20 -2.60 0.47
CA GLU A 135 -20.51 -1.96 0.64
C GLU A 135 -21.61 -2.98 0.98
N ILE A 136 -21.38 -3.69 2.09
CA ILE A 136 -22.30 -4.71 2.62
C ILE A 136 -23.63 -4.08 3.04
N SER A 137 -23.60 -2.84 3.54
CA SER A 137 -24.77 -2.14 4.04
C SER A 137 -25.45 -2.87 5.21
N TRP A 138 -26.56 -2.31 5.69
CA TRP A 138 -27.38 -2.93 6.73
C TRP A 138 -28.08 -4.21 6.26
N TRP A 139 -28.35 -4.31 4.95
CA TRP A 139 -28.98 -5.47 4.32
C TRP A 139 -28.10 -6.73 4.24
N GLY A 140 -26.78 -6.61 4.46
CA GLY A 140 -25.90 -7.77 4.37
C GLY A 140 -25.61 -8.19 2.93
N TRP A 141 -25.50 -7.23 2.00
CA TRP A 141 -25.17 -7.49 0.61
C TRP A 141 -23.84 -8.22 0.48
N ARG A 142 -23.78 -9.08 -0.52
CA ARG A 142 -22.61 -9.89 -0.86
C ARG A 142 -22.29 -9.71 -2.34
N ASN A 143 -21.03 -9.92 -2.68
CA ASN A 143 -20.58 -9.93 -4.06
C ASN A 143 -19.64 -11.12 -4.24
N THR A 144 -20.09 -12.10 -5.02
CA THR A 144 -19.33 -13.34 -5.26
C THR A 144 -18.04 -13.09 -6.02
N ASP A 145 -17.99 -12.06 -6.87
CA ASP A 145 -16.79 -11.70 -7.62
C ASP A 145 -15.74 -11.07 -6.70
N ASP A 146 -16.15 -10.35 -5.64
CA ASP A 146 -15.24 -9.82 -4.61
C ASP A 146 -14.69 -10.95 -3.74
N GLU A 147 -15.57 -11.85 -3.28
CA GLU A 147 -15.19 -13.07 -2.56
C GLU A 147 -14.18 -13.91 -3.40
N TYR A 148 -14.44 -14.03 -4.70
CA TYR A 148 -13.58 -14.74 -5.65
C TYR A 148 -12.25 -14.01 -5.92
N LEU A 149 -12.26 -12.69 -6.08
CA LEU A 149 -11.04 -11.89 -6.28
C LEU A 149 -10.11 -11.97 -5.07
N VAL A 150 -10.63 -11.79 -3.85
CA VAL A 150 -9.85 -11.86 -2.61
C VAL A 150 -9.24 -13.26 -2.45
N THR A 151 -10.04 -14.31 -2.69
CA THR A 151 -9.55 -15.69 -2.66
C THR A 151 -8.51 -15.98 -3.75
N SER A 152 -8.70 -15.40 -4.94
CA SER A 152 -7.77 -15.55 -6.07
C SER A 152 -6.41 -14.88 -5.81
N ILE A 153 -6.37 -13.74 -5.11
CA ILE A 153 -5.11 -13.12 -4.67
C ILE A 153 -4.35 -14.08 -3.75
N ALA A 154 -5.03 -14.71 -2.80
CA ALA A 154 -4.42 -15.70 -1.91
C ALA A 154 -3.88 -16.92 -2.67
N LYS A 155 -4.67 -17.44 -3.62
CA LYS A 155 -4.30 -18.57 -4.49
C LYS A 155 -3.08 -18.25 -5.36
N ALA A 156 -3.03 -17.07 -5.97
CA ALA A 156 -1.92 -16.62 -6.80
C ALA A 156 -0.58 -16.60 -6.04
N CYS A 157 -0.60 -16.25 -4.74
CA CYS A 157 0.59 -16.29 -3.89
C CYS A 157 1.13 -17.69 -3.68
N GLN A 158 0.25 -18.70 -3.61
CA GLN A 158 0.63 -20.09 -3.40
C GLN A 158 1.23 -20.70 -4.67
N MET A 159 0.68 -20.37 -5.84
CA MET A 159 1.19 -20.83 -7.14
C MET A 159 2.60 -20.31 -7.42
N ALA A 160 2.90 -19.08 -7.03
CA ALA A 160 4.21 -18.46 -7.24
C ALA A 160 5.34 -19.04 -6.35
N LYS A 161 5.04 -19.89 -5.36
CA LYS A 161 6.05 -20.58 -4.54
C LYS A 161 6.69 -21.76 -5.28
N GLY A 162 5.94 -22.42 -6.17
CA GLY A 162 6.40 -23.62 -6.90
C GLY A 162 7.34 -23.34 -8.08
N THR A 163 7.39 -22.11 -8.59
CA THR A 163 8.22 -21.77 -9.77
C THR A 163 9.69 -21.51 -9.41
N THR A 164 10.00 -21.14 -8.17
CA THR A 164 11.35 -20.70 -7.78
C THR A 164 12.32 -21.86 -7.52
N THR A 165 11.85 -23.09 -7.31
CA THR A 165 12.70 -24.26 -7.00
C THR A 165 13.33 -24.93 -8.22
N CYS A 166 12.86 -24.67 -9.44
CA CYS A 166 13.36 -25.34 -10.65
C CYS A 166 14.50 -24.59 -11.38
N GLY A 167 14.86 -23.38 -10.96
CA GLY A 167 15.80 -22.51 -11.69
C GLY A 167 17.27 -22.55 -11.22
N ALA A 168 17.60 -23.24 -10.13
CA ALA A 168 18.91 -23.12 -9.46
C ALA A 168 19.89 -24.29 -9.69
N LEU A 169 19.50 -25.34 -10.43
CA LEU A 169 20.33 -26.53 -10.66
C LEU A 169 20.66 -26.71 -12.15
N ALA A 170 21.32 -25.74 -12.77
CA ALA A 170 21.85 -25.90 -14.12
C ALA A 170 23.09 -25.03 -14.37
N CYS A 171 24.12 -25.14 -13.52
CA CYS A 171 25.49 -24.87 -13.97
C CYS A 171 26.51 -25.44 -12.97
N ARG A 172 27.10 -26.60 -13.25
CA ARG A 172 28.51 -26.87 -12.94
C ARG A 172 29.03 -27.99 -13.83
N GLN A 173 29.95 -27.62 -14.70
CA GLN A 173 30.63 -28.48 -15.65
C GLN A 173 31.64 -29.40 -14.96
N ARG A 174 31.68 -30.62 -15.50
CA ARG A 174 32.77 -31.59 -15.64
C ARG A 174 34.19 -31.05 -15.43
N GLY A 175 34.97 -31.76 -14.59
CA GLY A 175 36.44 -31.68 -14.50
C GLY A 175 36.96 -32.89 -13.71
N GLU A 176 37.93 -33.60 -14.29
CA GLU A 176 38.45 -34.92 -13.88
C GLU A 176 39.37 -34.87 -12.64
N ALA A 177 39.41 -35.99 -11.90
CA ALA A 177 40.28 -36.32 -10.75
C ALA A 177 41.68 -36.82 -11.23
N PRO A 178 42.63 -37.34 -10.39
CA PRO A 178 42.64 -37.70 -8.94
C PRO A 178 43.87 -37.09 -8.19
N ASP A 179 44.22 -37.30 -6.91
CA ASP A 179 44.13 -38.44 -5.98
C ASP A 179 44.56 -38.00 -4.55
N SER A 180 44.36 -38.89 -3.55
CA SER A 180 45.04 -39.03 -2.24
C SER A 180 44.36 -38.66 -0.89
N SER A 181 44.13 -39.74 -0.12
CA SER A 181 44.23 -40.00 1.33
C SER A 181 43.19 -39.49 2.34
N ASP A 182 42.29 -40.41 2.69
CA ASP A 182 41.81 -40.90 4.00
C ASP A 182 41.98 -40.05 5.27
N SER A 183 40.83 -39.78 5.91
CA SER A 183 40.63 -40.05 7.34
C SER A 183 39.12 -40.13 7.66
N ASP A 184 38.71 -41.29 8.19
CA ASP A 184 37.36 -41.63 8.64
C ASP A 184 36.83 -40.71 9.75
N PHE A 185 35.60 -40.20 9.58
CA PHE A 185 34.75 -39.81 10.69
C PHE A 185 33.28 -40.07 10.35
N ASP A 186 32.79 -41.24 10.77
CA ASP A 186 31.37 -41.58 10.80
C ASP A 186 30.72 -40.93 12.03
N SER A 187 29.74 -40.06 11.77
CA SER A 187 28.60 -39.88 12.67
C SER A 187 27.40 -39.45 11.85
N SER A 188 26.78 -40.47 11.27
CA SER A 188 25.37 -40.55 10.92
C SER A 188 24.45 -39.74 11.85
N LEU A 189 23.94 -38.61 11.34
CA LEU A 189 22.55 -38.15 11.47
C LEU A 189 22.20 -37.34 10.22
N THR A 190 22.06 -38.05 9.10
CA THR A 190 21.35 -37.54 7.92
C THR A 190 19.87 -37.44 8.25
N GLY A 191 19.48 -36.36 8.92
CA GLY A 191 18.11 -35.86 8.89
C GLY A 191 17.88 -35.22 7.54
N GLY A 192 17.69 -36.04 6.51
CA GLY A 192 17.06 -35.59 5.28
C GLY A 192 15.69 -35.05 5.65
N SER A 193 15.57 -33.73 5.75
CA SER A 193 14.27 -33.09 5.90
C SER A 193 13.54 -33.31 4.59
N GLY A 194 12.71 -34.35 4.57
CA GLY A 194 11.74 -34.58 3.53
C GLY A 194 10.96 -33.30 3.26
N CYS A 195 10.53 -33.18 2.01
CA CYS A 195 9.50 -32.25 1.61
C CYS A 195 8.30 -32.38 2.56
N ASP A 196 8.12 -31.42 3.46
CA ASP A 196 6.89 -31.26 4.23
C ASP A 196 5.78 -30.82 3.28
N GLU A 197 5.19 -31.80 2.60
CA GLU A 197 4.04 -31.66 1.71
C GLU A 197 2.71 -31.58 2.51
N ASN A 198 2.74 -30.91 3.67
CA ASN A 198 1.58 -30.73 4.56
C ASN A 198 1.54 -29.33 5.22
N THR A 199 2.14 -28.30 4.60
CA THR A 199 1.85 -26.92 5.03
C THR A 199 0.43 -26.55 4.64
N VAL A 200 -0.46 -26.50 5.64
CA VAL A 200 -1.80 -25.93 5.52
C VAL A 200 -1.70 -24.56 4.81
N PRO A 201 -2.46 -24.32 3.73
CA PRO A 201 -2.44 -23.05 3.03
C PRO A 201 -2.73 -21.89 4.01
N GLN A 202 -1.78 -20.97 4.14
CA GLN A 202 -1.94 -19.82 5.04
C GLN A 202 -3.11 -18.95 4.55
N LYS A 203 -4.10 -18.73 5.44
CA LYS A 203 -5.25 -17.85 5.17
C LYS A 203 -4.77 -16.45 4.79
N LEU A 204 -5.48 -15.74 3.92
CA LEU A 204 -5.20 -14.32 3.69
C LEU A 204 -5.56 -13.51 4.95
N LEU A 205 -4.71 -12.54 5.33
CA LEU A 205 -5.02 -11.62 6.42
C LEU A 205 -5.71 -10.37 5.85
N ILE A 206 -6.94 -10.10 6.24
CA ILE A 206 -7.61 -8.83 5.98
C ILE A 206 -7.38 -7.92 7.18
N LEU A 207 -6.57 -6.86 6.98
CA LEU A 207 -6.27 -5.88 8.01
C LEU A 207 -7.10 -4.63 7.80
N ASP A 208 -8.17 -4.50 8.58
CA ASP A 208 -8.98 -3.28 8.64
C ASP A 208 -8.34 -2.31 9.63
N ALA A 209 -7.90 -1.16 9.14
CA ALA A 209 -7.26 -0.14 9.97
C ALA A 209 -8.18 0.41 11.07
N ARG A 210 -9.51 0.25 10.94
CA ARG A 210 -10.50 0.80 11.89
C ARG A 210 -10.60 -0.05 13.14
N SER A 211 -11.34 0.46 14.14
CA SER A 211 -11.90 -0.41 15.18
C SER A 211 -13.09 -1.19 14.62
N TYR A 212 -13.35 -2.37 15.19
CA TYR A 212 -14.57 -3.13 14.89
C TYR A 212 -15.84 -2.27 15.04
N THR A 213 -15.93 -1.48 16.12
CA THR A 213 -17.05 -0.56 16.35
C THR A 213 -17.22 0.48 15.24
N ALA A 214 -16.12 1.03 14.71
CA ALA A 214 -16.17 1.96 13.60
C ALA A 214 -16.55 1.26 12.30
N ALA A 215 -16.11 0.03 12.06
CA ALA A 215 -16.52 -0.76 10.90
C ALA A 215 -18.02 -1.06 10.91
N VAL A 216 -18.57 -1.47 12.06
CA VAL A 216 -20.02 -1.66 12.25
C VAL A 216 -20.79 -0.34 12.05
N ALA A 217 -20.26 0.78 12.57
CA ALA A 217 -20.89 2.08 12.33
C ALA A 217 -20.88 2.49 10.84
N ASN A 218 -19.87 2.09 10.07
CA ASN A 218 -19.86 2.29 8.61
C ASN A 218 -20.87 1.38 7.90
N ARG A 219 -21.13 0.18 8.43
CA ARG A 219 -22.17 -0.71 7.90
C ARG A 219 -23.54 -0.06 7.87
N ALA A 220 -23.90 0.68 8.93
CA ALA A 220 -25.13 1.47 8.97
C ALA A 220 -25.20 2.59 7.92
N LYS A 221 -24.05 2.97 7.33
CA LYS A 221 -23.93 4.01 6.29
C LYS A 221 -23.71 3.42 4.89
N GLY A 222 -23.94 2.13 4.71
CA GLY A 222 -23.76 1.46 3.42
C GLY A 222 -22.41 0.74 3.25
N GLY A 223 -21.42 0.99 4.11
CA GLY A 223 -20.13 0.30 4.10
C GLY A 223 -20.18 -1.07 4.81
N GLY A 224 -19.06 -1.46 5.42
CA GLY A 224 -18.99 -2.71 6.17
C GLY A 224 -17.58 -3.22 6.38
N CYS A 225 -17.48 -4.51 6.74
CA CYS A 225 -16.26 -5.29 6.82
C CYS A 225 -16.57 -6.73 6.44
N GLU A 226 -15.61 -7.42 5.85
CA GLU A 226 -15.67 -8.80 5.42
C GLU A 226 -16.07 -9.73 6.59
N CYS A 227 -16.80 -10.80 6.29
CA CYS A 227 -17.23 -11.82 7.25
C CYS A 227 -16.54 -13.14 6.94
N GLU A 228 -15.90 -13.78 7.91
CA GLU A 228 -15.11 -15.01 7.70
C GLU A 228 -15.94 -16.17 7.13
N GLU A 229 -17.26 -16.18 7.35
CA GLU A 229 -18.18 -17.16 6.75
C GLU A 229 -18.27 -17.05 5.22
N TYR A 230 -18.17 -15.83 4.68
CA TYR A 230 -18.24 -15.56 3.24
C TYR A 230 -16.85 -15.46 2.59
N TYR A 231 -15.82 -15.28 3.41
CA TYR A 231 -14.41 -15.25 3.01
C TYR A 231 -13.65 -16.37 3.74
N PRO A 232 -13.94 -17.67 3.45
CA PRO A 232 -13.53 -18.81 4.28
C PRO A 232 -12.01 -18.99 4.39
N ASN A 233 -11.26 -18.49 3.42
CA ASN A 233 -9.79 -18.51 3.40
C ASN A 233 -9.16 -17.20 3.88
N CYS A 234 -9.92 -16.38 4.60
CA CYS A 234 -9.47 -15.11 5.17
C CYS A 234 -9.62 -15.10 6.69
N GLU A 235 -8.86 -14.22 7.34
CA GLU A 235 -9.02 -13.83 8.74
C GLU A 235 -9.08 -12.31 8.79
N VAL A 236 -9.99 -11.75 9.59
CA VAL A 236 -10.15 -10.30 9.68
C VAL A 236 -9.58 -9.77 10.99
N MET A 237 -8.71 -8.76 10.90
CA MET A 237 -8.10 -8.12 12.06
C MET A 237 -8.32 -6.61 12.05
N PHE A 238 -8.75 -6.07 13.20
CA PHE A 238 -9.03 -4.65 13.39
C PHE A 238 -7.93 -3.95 14.18
N MET A 239 -7.36 -2.87 13.64
CA MET A 239 -6.25 -2.15 14.28
C MET A 239 -6.67 -1.05 15.26
N GLY A 240 -7.93 -0.61 15.23
CA GLY A 240 -8.42 0.42 16.15
C GLY A 240 -7.84 1.82 15.88
N MET A 241 -7.43 2.13 14.65
CA MET A 241 -6.81 3.42 14.35
C MET A 241 -7.84 4.54 14.25
N ALA A 242 -7.46 5.67 14.84
CA ALA A 242 -8.24 6.90 14.84
C ALA A 242 -8.51 7.42 13.42
N ASN A 243 -9.66 8.07 13.23
CA ASN A 243 -10.01 8.70 11.95
C ASN A 243 -9.31 10.06 11.78
N ILE A 244 -9.45 10.66 10.59
CA ILE A 244 -8.81 11.94 10.25
C ILE A 244 -9.15 13.07 11.22
N HIS A 245 -10.35 13.10 11.80
CA HIS A 245 -10.77 14.14 12.73
C HIS A 245 -10.03 14.02 14.07
N ALA A 246 -9.90 12.80 14.58
CA ALA A 246 -9.13 12.53 15.79
C ALA A 246 -7.64 12.83 15.60
N ILE A 247 -7.04 12.46 14.45
CA ILE A 247 -5.65 12.80 14.13
C ILE A 247 -5.44 14.33 14.06
N ARG A 248 -6.36 15.05 13.41
CA ARG A 248 -6.31 16.53 13.34
C ARG A 248 -6.38 17.16 14.73
N ASN A 249 -7.29 16.72 15.59
CA ASN A 249 -7.43 17.24 16.95
C ASN A 249 -6.18 16.93 17.79
N SER A 250 -5.65 15.72 17.67
CA SER A 250 -4.39 15.30 18.32
C SER A 250 -3.21 16.18 17.88
N PHE A 251 -3.08 16.45 16.58
CA PHE A 251 -2.03 17.32 16.05
C PHE A 251 -2.18 18.78 16.53
N GLN A 252 -3.41 19.30 16.60
CA GLN A 252 -3.67 20.63 17.15
C GLN A 252 -3.27 20.71 18.62
N ALA A 253 -3.61 19.71 19.42
CA ALA A 253 -3.19 19.62 20.82
C ALA A 253 -1.66 19.56 20.95
N LEU A 254 -0.99 18.74 20.14
CA LEU A 254 0.48 18.67 20.09
C LEU A 254 1.10 20.03 19.76
N ARG A 255 0.57 20.72 18.74
CA ARG A 255 1.08 22.04 18.35
C ARG A 255 0.96 23.05 19.49
N THR A 256 -0.14 23.02 20.23
CA THR A 256 -0.34 23.87 21.40
C THR A 256 0.71 23.59 22.47
N VAL A 257 0.92 22.31 22.83
CA VAL A 257 1.95 21.91 23.81
C VAL A 257 3.33 22.38 23.34
N CYS A 258 3.71 22.10 22.09
CA CYS A 258 4.99 22.51 21.50
C CYS A 258 5.22 24.03 21.42
N SER A 259 4.16 24.84 21.44
CA SER A 259 4.25 26.30 21.33
C SER A 259 4.38 27.02 22.68
N GLN A 260 4.12 26.31 23.78
CA GLN A 260 4.20 26.86 25.13
C GLN A 260 5.61 26.70 25.70
N ILE A 261 5.99 27.56 26.66
CA ILE A 261 7.22 27.37 27.43
C ILE A 261 7.08 26.04 28.19
N PRO A 262 7.99 25.07 28.01
CA PRO A 262 7.85 23.77 28.65
C PRO A 262 7.92 23.90 30.18
N ASP A 263 6.90 23.39 30.87
CA ASP A 263 6.96 23.09 32.30
C ASP A 263 7.52 21.67 32.48
N PRO A 264 8.76 21.50 32.97
CA PRO A 264 9.40 20.18 33.04
C PRO A 264 8.61 19.15 33.84
N GLY A 265 7.85 19.58 34.86
CA GLY A 265 7.07 18.68 35.71
C GLY A 265 5.81 18.13 35.03
N ASN A 266 5.21 18.90 34.12
CA ASN A 266 3.92 18.56 33.49
C ASN A 266 4.02 18.26 32.00
N TRP A 267 5.17 18.49 31.37
CA TRP A 267 5.35 18.36 29.93
C TRP A 267 4.97 16.98 29.39
N LEU A 268 5.42 15.91 30.06
CA LEU A 268 5.16 14.54 29.62
C LEU A 268 3.66 14.21 29.70
N SER A 269 2.98 14.60 30.77
CA SER A 269 1.53 14.43 30.93
C SER A 269 0.76 15.24 29.89
N ALA A 270 1.19 16.47 29.62
CA ALA A 270 0.61 17.31 28.56
C ALA A 270 0.79 16.66 27.19
N LEU A 271 1.97 16.15 26.87
CA LEU A 271 2.25 15.41 25.64
C LEU A 271 1.41 14.14 25.52
N GLU A 272 1.30 13.35 26.60
CA GLU A 272 0.48 12.15 26.64
C GLU A 272 -1.01 12.45 26.34
N SER A 273 -1.54 13.54 26.92
CA SER A 273 -2.93 13.96 26.71
C SER A 273 -3.28 14.24 25.24
N THR A 274 -2.28 14.59 24.41
CA THR A 274 -2.46 14.78 22.97
C THR A 274 -2.77 13.48 22.23
N ARG A 275 -2.38 12.33 22.80
CA ARG A 275 -2.40 10.98 22.17
C ARG A 275 -1.60 10.86 20.88
N TRP A 276 -0.78 11.85 20.52
CA TRP A 276 -0.05 11.85 19.26
C TRP A 276 0.88 10.63 19.14
N LEU A 277 1.68 10.38 20.17
CA LEU A 277 2.58 9.22 20.22
C LEU A 277 1.81 7.89 20.25
N GLN A 278 0.62 7.86 20.85
CA GLN A 278 -0.24 6.68 20.84
C GLN A 278 -0.72 6.38 19.41
N HIS A 279 -1.15 7.39 18.65
CA HIS A 279 -1.55 7.22 17.25
C HIS A 279 -0.39 6.74 16.37
N LEU A 280 0.81 7.30 16.56
CA LEU A 280 2.02 6.83 15.87
C LEU A 280 2.36 5.38 16.24
N SER A 281 2.26 5.02 17.52
CA SER A 281 2.52 3.66 17.99
C SER A 281 1.59 2.64 17.35
N VAL A 282 0.27 2.92 17.26
CA VAL A 282 -0.69 2.01 16.60
C VAL A 282 -0.40 1.90 15.10
N MET A 283 -0.03 3.00 14.42
CA MET A 283 0.38 2.96 13.02
C MET A 283 1.59 2.05 12.79
N LEU A 284 2.63 2.19 13.62
CA LEU A 284 3.83 1.36 13.54
C LEU A 284 3.50 -0.10 13.88
N LYS A 285 2.64 -0.36 14.87
CA LYS A 285 2.16 -1.70 15.21
C LYS A 285 1.46 -2.36 14.02
N ALA A 286 0.59 -1.63 13.32
CA ALA A 286 -0.08 -2.14 12.11
C ALA A 286 0.93 -2.52 11.02
N ALA A 287 1.90 -1.64 10.72
CA ALA A 287 2.93 -1.90 9.73
C ALA A 287 3.81 -3.11 10.12
N THR A 288 4.24 -3.21 11.38
CA THR A 288 5.02 -4.35 11.88
C THR A 288 4.25 -5.66 11.80
N LEU A 289 2.92 -5.63 12.00
CA LEU A 289 2.07 -6.81 11.86
C LEU A 289 2.00 -7.27 10.40
N VAL A 290 1.78 -6.35 9.46
CA VAL A 290 1.84 -6.66 8.01
C VAL A 290 3.22 -7.23 7.65
N CYS A 291 4.30 -6.64 8.17
CA CYS A 291 5.65 -7.15 7.93
C CYS A 291 5.85 -8.57 8.47
N SER A 292 5.37 -8.84 9.68
CA SER A 292 5.48 -10.17 10.30
C SER A 292 4.72 -11.23 9.49
N ALA A 293 3.49 -10.90 9.07
CA ALA A 293 2.68 -11.77 8.23
C ALA A 293 3.36 -12.09 6.88
N VAL A 294 3.94 -11.07 6.23
CA VAL A 294 4.57 -11.23 4.91
C VAL A 294 5.95 -11.89 4.98
N GLU A 295 6.84 -11.41 5.85
CA GLU A 295 8.24 -11.86 5.95
C GLU A 295 8.34 -13.23 6.61
N ARG A 296 7.76 -13.38 7.81
CA ARG A 296 7.94 -14.57 8.65
C ARG A 296 6.94 -15.65 8.30
N ASP A 297 5.67 -15.29 8.15
CA ASP A 297 4.60 -16.27 8.01
C ASP A 297 4.31 -16.60 6.52
N GLY A 298 4.88 -15.83 5.58
CA GLY A 298 4.67 -16.00 4.14
C GLY A 298 3.20 -15.88 3.74
N ARG A 299 2.46 -15.05 4.49
CA ARG A 299 1.01 -14.89 4.45
C ARG A 299 0.63 -13.65 3.62
N PRO A 300 -0.29 -13.76 2.64
CA PRO A 300 -0.76 -12.59 1.89
C PRO A 300 -1.65 -11.71 2.77
N VAL A 301 -1.57 -10.39 2.57
CA VAL A 301 -2.29 -9.40 3.37
C VAL A 301 -3.07 -8.44 2.48
N LEU A 302 -4.36 -8.25 2.75
CA LEU A 302 -5.20 -7.20 2.19
C LEU A 302 -5.41 -6.10 3.24
N VAL A 303 -4.93 -4.88 2.97
CA VAL A 303 -5.07 -3.75 3.87
C VAL A 303 -6.18 -2.82 3.38
N HIS A 304 -7.14 -2.47 4.24
CA HIS A 304 -8.12 -1.42 3.93
C HIS A 304 -8.51 -0.63 5.18
N CYS A 305 -9.35 0.38 4.99
CA CYS A 305 -10.01 1.11 6.06
C CYS A 305 -11.44 1.42 5.63
N SER A 306 -11.93 2.66 5.76
CA SER A 306 -13.17 3.10 5.09
C SER A 306 -12.90 3.30 3.60
N ASP A 307 -12.34 4.44 3.21
CA ASP A 307 -12.15 4.79 1.79
C ASP A 307 -10.84 4.27 1.19
N GLY A 308 -9.97 3.68 2.01
CA GLY A 308 -8.72 3.07 1.54
C GLY A 308 -7.61 4.06 1.15
N TRP A 309 -7.73 5.37 1.41
CA TRP A 309 -6.77 6.41 0.98
C TRP A 309 -6.04 7.19 2.08
N ASP A 310 -6.38 6.98 3.35
CA ASP A 310 -5.71 7.67 4.48
C ASP A 310 -4.80 6.72 5.24
N ARG A 311 -5.39 5.81 6.03
CA ARG A 311 -4.67 4.88 6.92
C ARG A 311 -4.04 3.72 6.16
N THR A 312 -4.81 3.11 5.27
CA THR A 312 -4.37 2.02 4.39
C THR A 312 -3.01 2.28 3.73
N PRO A 313 -2.81 3.40 3.04
CA PRO A 313 -1.55 3.63 2.37
C PRO A 313 -0.42 4.06 3.32
N GLN A 314 -0.71 4.61 4.51
CA GLN A 314 0.30 4.78 5.56
C GLN A 314 0.83 3.42 6.03
N ILE A 315 -0.06 2.45 6.27
CA ILE A 315 0.31 1.07 6.65
C ILE A 315 1.10 0.40 5.51
N VAL A 316 0.59 0.45 4.27
CA VAL A 316 1.24 -0.17 3.11
C VAL A 316 2.62 0.43 2.86
N ALA A 317 2.75 1.77 2.82
CA ALA A 317 4.03 2.42 2.57
C ALA A 317 5.05 2.12 3.67
N LEU A 318 4.65 2.17 4.96
CA LEU A 318 5.54 1.79 6.06
C LEU A 318 5.96 0.32 5.98
N SER A 319 5.03 -0.58 5.66
CA SER A 319 5.33 -2.00 5.49
C SER A 319 6.33 -2.24 4.37
N LYS A 320 6.19 -1.55 3.24
CA LYS A 320 7.14 -1.61 2.13
C LYS A 320 8.52 -1.08 2.50
N ILE A 321 8.61 0.03 3.23
CA ILE A 321 9.88 0.56 3.77
C ILE A 321 10.55 -0.44 4.71
N LEU A 322 9.77 -1.13 5.55
CA LEU A 322 10.28 -2.12 6.50
C LEU A 322 10.72 -3.42 5.79
N LEU A 323 9.99 -3.89 4.78
CA LEU A 323 10.25 -5.15 4.08
C LEU A 323 11.33 -5.07 3.01
N ASP A 324 11.44 -3.95 2.29
CA ASP A 324 12.26 -3.88 1.08
C ASP A 324 13.22 -2.68 1.12
N PRO A 325 14.55 -2.94 1.17
CA PRO A 325 15.59 -1.90 1.21
C PRO A 325 15.51 -0.89 0.04
N TYR A 326 14.96 -1.28 -1.11
CA TYR A 326 14.79 -0.38 -2.26
C TYR A 326 13.99 0.88 -1.90
N TYR A 327 12.94 0.75 -1.07
CA TYR A 327 12.12 1.90 -0.63
C TYR A 327 12.84 2.81 0.39
N ARG A 328 14.06 2.47 0.81
CA ARG A 328 14.89 3.31 1.69
C ARG A 328 15.88 4.19 0.93
N THR A 329 15.99 4.02 -0.39
CA THR A 329 16.83 4.84 -1.26
C THR A 329 16.23 6.24 -1.48
N LEU A 330 17.08 7.23 -1.75
CA LEU A 330 16.66 8.64 -1.91
C LEU A 330 15.77 8.84 -3.15
N GLU A 331 16.07 8.14 -4.25
CA GLU A 331 15.30 8.19 -5.50
C GLU A 331 13.83 7.79 -5.27
N VAL A 332 13.60 6.80 -4.41
CA VAL A 332 12.26 6.29 -4.13
C VAL A 332 11.51 7.15 -3.11
N ARG A 333 12.19 7.66 -2.06
CA ARG A 333 11.59 8.50 -1.00
C ARG A 333 10.97 9.80 -1.51
N VAL A 334 11.56 10.42 -2.54
CA VAL A 334 11.01 11.64 -3.16
C VAL A 334 9.74 11.32 -3.95
N CYS A 335 9.71 10.14 -4.57
CA CYS A 335 8.72 9.77 -5.55
C CYS A 335 7.54 8.98 -4.95
N THR A 336 7.62 8.53 -3.69
CA THR A 336 6.48 8.03 -2.88
C THR A 336 5.67 9.14 -2.20
N ARG A 337 5.96 10.42 -2.48
CA ARG A 337 5.13 11.54 -2.01
C ARG A 337 3.79 11.53 -2.76
N TRP A 338 2.72 11.42 -1.98
CA TRP A 338 1.32 11.73 -2.29
C TRP A 338 1.18 12.89 -3.30
N PRO A 339 0.35 12.79 -4.36
CA PRO A 339 -1.00 12.19 -4.35
C PRO A 339 -1.27 11.08 -5.39
N GLN A 340 -0.37 10.81 -6.34
CA GLN A 340 -0.60 9.82 -7.41
C GLN A 340 0.28 8.55 -7.30
N ASN A 341 1.38 8.60 -6.56
CA ASN A 341 2.40 7.54 -6.64
C ASN A 341 2.32 6.46 -5.55
N VAL A 342 1.55 6.65 -4.46
CA VAL A 342 1.24 5.54 -3.53
C VAL A 342 0.14 4.63 -4.08
N SER A 343 -0.51 5.06 -5.17
CA SER A 343 -1.38 4.24 -5.99
C SER A 343 -0.58 3.40 -7.00
N CYS A 344 0.57 3.90 -7.48
CA CYS A 344 1.44 3.21 -8.46
C CYS A 344 2.54 2.34 -7.84
N CYS A 345 2.89 2.56 -6.57
CA CYS A 345 3.88 1.76 -5.84
C CYS A 345 3.18 0.74 -4.97
#